data_AF-A0A8S3RI30-F1
#
_entry.id   AF-A0A8S3RI30-F1
#
_cell.length_a   1.000
_cell.length_b   1.000
_cell.length_c   1.000
_cell.angle_alpha   90.00
_cell.angle_beta   90.00
_cell.angle_gamma   90.00
#
_symmetry.space_group_name_H-M   'P 1'
#
loop_
_entity.id
_entity.type
_entity.pdbx_description
1 polymer ?
#
loop_
_entity_poly.entity_id
_entity_poly.type
_entity_poly.pdbx_seq_one_letter_code
_entity_poly.pdbx_strand_id
1 'polypeptide(L)'
;MAGLPDIQCQVQEEIDRVVGKDRLPTIKDRENLSYTEATLHEAMRLGTVVPVGLPHSTMCDTKVGGYDVPQDTVVMINHWALHHDPNYWKDVEKFDPTRYLDENGKLGMKPESWLPFSAGRRVCLGEVVAKPELHLIFATIMQRFKITLPEGTNPELKLGGSSSNTQPAPFKIIVEDRINT
;
A
#
# COMPACT_ATOMS: atom_id res chain seq x y z
N MET A 1 8.14 7.68 0.55
CA MET A 1 8.62 8.45 1.71
C MET A 1 9.66 9.50 1.32
N ALA A 2 10.71 9.17 0.56
CA ALA A 2 11.73 10.15 0.15
C ALA A 2 11.16 11.45 -0.47
N GLY A 3 10.13 11.35 -1.32
CA GLY A 3 9.42 12.51 -1.90
C GLY A 3 8.18 12.97 -1.12
N LEU A 4 7.96 12.47 0.09
CA LEU A 4 6.80 12.77 0.94
C LEU A 4 7.29 13.09 2.38
N PRO A 5 8.04 14.19 2.56
CA PRO A 5 8.70 14.50 3.83
C PRO A 5 7.73 14.65 5.00
N ASP A 6 6.57 15.28 4.78
CA ASP A 6 5.58 15.51 5.84
C ASP A 6 4.99 14.19 6.36
N ILE A 7 4.65 13.27 5.45
CA ILE A 7 4.12 11.95 5.80
C ILE A 7 5.19 11.13 6.52
N GLN A 8 6.43 11.16 6.04
CA GLN A 8 7.54 10.50 6.70
C GLN A 8 7.74 11.04 8.13
N CYS A 9 7.66 12.36 8.33
CA CYS A 9 7.73 12.98 9.66
C CYS A 9 6.61 12.46 10.58
N GLN A 10 5.37 12.43 10.09
CA GLN A 10 4.22 11.96 10.88
C GLN A 10 4.33 10.47 11.25
N VAL A 11 4.79 9.61 10.33
CA VAL A 11 5.07 8.20 10.62
C VAL A 11 6.16 8.08 11.70
N GLN A 12 7.23 8.85 11.56
CA GLN A 12 8.36 8.84 12.49
C GLN A 12 7.96 9.32 13.89
N GLU A 13 7.17 10.38 14.00
CA GLU A 13 6.63 10.88 15.28
C GLU A 13 5.70 9.87 15.96
N GLU A 14 4.85 9.17 15.19
CA GLU A 14 4.01 8.11 15.72
C GLU A 14 4.86 6.96 16.28
N ILE A 15 5.86 6.50 15.52
CA ILE A 15 6.76 5.43 15.95
C ILE A 15 7.54 5.83 17.20
N ASP A 16 8.10 7.05 17.24
CA ASP A 16 8.85 7.55 18.39
C ASP A 16 7.97 7.61 19.65
N ARG A 17 6.69 7.99 19.50
CA ARG A 17 5.72 8.05 20.61
C ARG A 17 5.31 6.68 21.14
N VAL A 18 5.10 5.70 20.26
CA VAL A 18 4.53 4.38 20.63
C VAL A 18 5.62 3.37 20.99
N VAL A 19 6.70 3.34 20.21
CA VAL A 19 7.79 2.36 20.33
C VAL A 19 8.97 2.94 21.11
N GLY A 20 9.26 4.22 20.94
CA GLY A 20 10.47 4.87 21.44
C GLY A 20 11.68 4.58 20.55
N LYS A 21 12.87 4.92 21.04
CA LYS A 21 14.16 4.72 20.34
C LYS A 21 15.04 3.62 20.94
N ASP A 22 14.66 3.08 22.10
CA ASP A 22 15.47 2.12 22.87
C ASP A 22 15.29 0.66 22.44
N ARG A 23 14.30 0.38 21.58
CA ARG A 23 14.02 -0.95 21.04
C ARG A 23 13.49 -0.88 19.62
N LEU A 24 13.58 -1.98 18.89
CA LEU A 24 12.97 -2.10 17.56
C LEU A 24 11.45 -2.28 17.64
N PRO A 25 10.69 -1.88 16.59
CA PRO A 25 9.28 -2.18 16.47
C PRO A 25 9.02 -3.69 16.38
N THR A 26 7.87 -4.11 16.89
CA THR A 26 7.42 -5.50 16.90
C THR A 26 6.01 -5.59 16.33
N ILE A 27 5.56 -6.81 16.01
CA ILE A 27 4.19 -7.03 15.51
C ILE A 27 3.12 -6.58 16.51
N LYS A 28 3.43 -6.59 17.81
CA LYS A 28 2.49 -6.14 18.84
C LYS A 28 2.25 -4.62 18.79
N ASP A 29 3.21 -3.86 18.29
CA ASP A 29 3.09 -2.40 18.19
C ASP A 29 2.13 -1.98 17.07
N ARG A 30 1.90 -2.86 16.09
CA ARG A 30 1.12 -2.59 14.88
C ARG A 30 -0.28 -2.03 15.15
N GLU A 31 -0.96 -2.53 16.17
CA GLU A 31 -2.32 -2.07 16.54
C GLU A 31 -2.34 -0.61 17.04
N ASN A 32 -1.19 -0.10 17.50
CA ASN A 32 -1.02 1.25 18.03
C ASN A 32 -0.38 2.22 17.03
N LEU A 33 0.07 1.72 15.88
CA LEU A 33 0.71 2.49 14.80
C LEU A 33 -0.26 2.73 13.64
N SER A 34 -1.38 3.40 13.94
CA SER A 34 -2.50 3.56 13.01
C SER A 34 -2.13 4.39 11.77
N TYR A 35 -1.39 5.49 11.93
CA TYR A 35 -0.95 6.32 10.81
C TYR A 35 0.08 5.60 9.92
N THR A 36 0.97 4.82 10.54
CA THR A 36 1.94 3.96 9.85
C THR A 36 1.24 2.91 8.99
N GLU A 37 0.24 2.20 9.53
CA GLU A 37 -0.56 1.24 8.79
C GLU A 37 -1.39 1.90 7.68
N ALA A 38 -1.98 3.06 7.95
CA ALA A 38 -2.70 3.84 6.96
C ALA A 38 -1.80 4.26 5.79
N THR A 39 -0.55 4.61 6.08
CA THR A 39 0.48 4.92 5.07
C THR A 39 0.80 3.71 4.19
N LEU A 40 0.92 2.52 4.79
CA LEU A 40 1.11 1.27 4.04
C LEU A 40 -0.12 0.93 3.18
N HIS A 41 -1.34 1.13 3.68
CA HIS A 41 -2.55 0.91 2.91
C HIS A 41 -2.64 1.82 1.68
N GLU A 42 -2.26 3.09 1.83
CA GLU A 42 -2.24 4.03 0.71
C GLU A 42 -1.14 3.70 -0.31
N ALA A 43 0.03 3.27 0.17
CA ALA A 43 1.10 2.77 -0.70
C ALA A 43 0.67 1.53 -1.50
N MET A 44 -0.09 0.62 -0.90
CA MET A 44 -0.65 -0.54 -1.60
C MET A 44 -1.69 -0.14 -2.65
N ARG A 45 -2.55 0.84 -2.34
CA ARG A 45 -3.56 1.37 -3.28
C ARG A 45 -2.90 2.01 -4.49
N LEU A 46 -2.05 3.02 -4.29
CA LEU A 46 -1.43 3.75 -5.41
C LEU A 46 -0.39 2.90 -6.14
N GLY A 47 0.37 2.07 -5.42
CA GLY A 47 1.36 1.19 -6.04
C GLY A 47 0.73 0.11 -6.91
N THR A 48 -0.46 -0.40 -6.54
CA THR A 48 -1.19 -1.49 -7.22
C THR A 48 -0.26 -2.51 -7.87
N VAL A 49 0.46 -3.30 -7.05
CA VAL A 49 1.55 -4.19 -7.52
C VAL A 49 1.11 -5.13 -8.64
N VAL A 50 -0.13 -5.62 -8.60
CA VAL A 50 -0.70 -6.53 -9.61
C VAL A 50 -1.95 -5.88 -10.24
N PRO A 51 -1.80 -4.97 -11.21
CA PRO A 51 -2.86 -4.07 -11.68
C PRO A 51 -4.03 -4.77 -12.39
N VAL A 52 -3.78 -5.90 -13.05
CA VAL A 52 -4.80 -6.69 -13.76
C VAL A 52 -5.09 -8.04 -13.08
N GLY A 53 -4.56 -8.24 -11.87
CA GLY A 53 -4.70 -9.50 -11.14
C GLY A 53 -4.07 -10.69 -11.88
N LEU A 54 -4.35 -11.89 -11.38
CA LEU A 54 -4.08 -13.14 -12.09
C LEU A 54 -5.32 -13.54 -12.90
N PRO A 55 -5.18 -14.22 -14.05
CA PRO A 55 -6.35 -14.67 -14.81
C PRO A 55 -7.24 -15.62 -14.01
N HIS A 56 -8.55 -15.37 -14.05
CA HIS A 56 -9.60 -16.29 -13.59
C HIS A 56 -10.24 -16.97 -14.80
N SER A 57 -10.97 -18.08 -14.56
CA SER A 57 -11.84 -18.71 -15.56
C SER A 57 -13.19 -19.10 -14.94
N THR A 58 -14.27 -18.97 -15.69
CA THR A 58 -15.61 -19.40 -15.28
C THR A 58 -15.73 -20.92 -15.34
N MET A 59 -16.29 -21.52 -14.28
CA MET A 59 -16.48 -22.98 -14.18
C MET A 59 -17.80 -23.47 -14.80
N CYS A 60 -18.70 -22.55 -15.12
CA CYS A 60 -19.99 -22.77 -15.77
C CYS A 60 -20.47 -21.45 -16.38
N ASP A 61 -21.49 -21.52 -17.23
CA ASP A 61 -22.22 -20.33 -17.70
C ASP A 61 -22.73 -19.54 -16.49
N THR A 62 -22.48 -18.23 -16.48
CA THR A 62 -22.83 -17.35 -15.37
C THR A 62 -23.20 -15.96 -15.86
N LYS A 63 -23.64 -15.10 -14.94
CA LYS A 63 -23.92 -13.69 -15.21
C LYS A 63 -23.11 -12.78 -14.30
N VAL A 64 -22.54 -11.72 -14.87
CA VAL A 64 -21.80 -10.69 -14.13
C VAL A 64 -22.30 -9.31 -14.58
N GLY A 65 -22.80 -8.49 -13.64
CA GLY A 65 -23.28 -7.14 -13.97
C GLY A 65 -24.40 -7.09 -15.02
N GLY A 66 -25.20 -8.17 -15.14
CA GLY A 66 -26.25 -8.30 -16.15
C GLY A 66 -25.79 -8.92 -17.48
N TYR A 67 -24.49 -9.14 -17.69
CA TYR A 67 -23.93 -9.78 -18.88
C TYR A 67 -23.86 -11.30 -18.74
N ASP A 68 -24.18 -12.02 -19.81
CA ASP A 68 -23.92 -13.46 -19.93
C ASP A 68 -22.44 -13.74 -20.17
N VAL A 69 -21.86 -14.60 -19.33
CA VAL A 69 -20.46 -15.00 -19.38
C VAL A 69 -20.41 -16.53 -19.50
N PRO A 70 -20.11 -17.07 -20.69
CA PRO A 70 -20.05 -18.52 -20.89
C PRO A 70 -19.00 -19.20 -20.00
N GLN A 71 -19.17 -20.50 -19.78
CA GLN A 71 -18.13 -21.37 -19.19
C GLN A 71 -16.79 -21.21 -19.93
N ASP A 72 -15.70 -21.39 -19.19
CA ASP A 72 -14.31 -21.34 -19.68
C ASP A 72 -13.86 -19.96 -20.21
N THR A 73 -14.66 -18.91 -19.98
CA THR A 73 -14.28 -17.52 -20.27
C THR A 73 -13.17 -17.08 -19.31
N VAL A 74 -12.05 -16.60 -19.88
CA VAL A 74 -10.98 -15.96 -19.11
C VAL A 74 -11.42 -14.58 -18.63
N VAL A 75 -11.30 -14.33 -17.34
CA VAL A 75 -11.68 -13.08 -16.69
C VAL A 75 -10.45 -12.44 -16.05
N MET A 76 -10.20 -11.18 -16.40
CA MET A 76 -9.14 -10.34 -15.82
C MET A 76 -9.77 -9.28 -14.91
N ILE A 77 -9.20 -9.06 -13.72
CA ILE A 77 -9.71 -8.08 -12.75
C ILE A 77 -8.80 -6.86 -12.78
N ASN A 78 -9.33 -5.72 -13.22
CA ASN A 78 -8.57 -4.47 -13.23
C ASN A 78 -8.53 -3.83 -11.83
N HIS A 79 -7.65 -4.32 -10.96
CA HIS A 79 -7.41 -3.74 -9.63
C HIS A 79 -6.97 -2.28 -9.71
N TRP A 80 -6.20 -1.88 -10.73
CA TRP A 80 -5.78 -0.49 -10.88
C TRP A 80 -7.01 0.43 -11.03
N ALA A 81 -7.97 0.05 -11.87
CA ALA A 81 -9.20 0.81 -12.03
C ALA A 81 -9.99 0.89 -10.71
N LEU A 82 -10.09 -0.19 -9.94
CA LEU A 82 -10.75 -0.17 -8.63
C LEU A 82 -10.06 0.77 -7.63
N HIS A 83 -8.72 0.78 -7.62
CA HIS A 83 -7.92 1.64 -6.74
C HIS A 83 -7.92 3.11 -7.17
N HIS A 84 -8.32 3.43 -8.40
CA HIS A 84 -8.34 4.78 -8.98
C HIS A 84 -9.75 5.23 -9.43
N ASP A 85 -10.81 4.50 -9.03
CA ASP A 85 -12.18 4.87 -9.35
C ASP A 85 -12.62 6.09 -8.51
N PRO A 86 -12.94 7.24 -9.12
CA PRO A 86 -13.33 8.45 -8.40
C PRO A 86 -14.66 8.32 -7.64
N ASN A 87 -15.46 7.27 -7.93
CA ASN A 87 -16.68 6.99 -7.16
C ASN A 87 -16.38 6.44 -5.77
N TYR A 88 -15.22 5.81 -5.57
CA TYR A 88 -14.78 5.26 -4.28
C TYR A 88 -13.67 6.09 -3.62
N TRP A 89 -12.87 6.80 -4.43
CA TRP A 89 -11.68 7.50 -3.97
C TRP A 89 -11.74 8.98 -4.37
N LYS A 90 -11.79 9.88 -3.39
CA LYS A 90 -11.65 11.33 -3.64
C LYS A 90 -10.20 11.67 -3.96
N ASP A 91 -9.90 12.61 -4.85
CA ASP A 91 -8.52 13.04 -5.16
C ASP A 91 -7.59 11.84 -5.46
N VAL A 92 -7.97 10.99 -6.42
CA VAL A 92 -7.44 9.62 -6.64
C VAL A 92 -5.92 9.51 -6.71
N GLU A 93 -5.25 10.51 -7.28
CA GLU A 93 -3.78 10.54 -7.46
C GLU A 93 -3.03 11.04 -6.21
N LYS A 94 -3.74 11.67 -5.26
CA LYS A 94 -3.12 12.20 -4.04
C LYS A 94 -2.85 11.03 -3.08
N PHE A 95 -1.58 10.85 -2.74
CA PHE A 95 -1.16 9.98 -1.64
C PHE A 95 -1.62 10.60 -0.31
N ASP A 96 -2.65 10.01 0.28
CA ASP A 96 -3.25 10.51 1.52
C ASP A 96 -3.56 9.35 2.50
N PRO A 97 -2.70 9.12 3.52
CA PRO A 97 -2.95 8.12 4.55
C PRO A 97 -4.23 8.39 5.36
N THR A 98 -4.66 9.65 5.49
CA THR A 98 -5.78 10.01 6.37
C THR A 98 -7.11 9.40 5.92
N ARG A 99 -7.21 8.94 4.67
CA ARG A 99 -8.36 8.19 4.13
C ARG A 99 -8.72 6.93 4.91
N TYR A 100 -7.73 6.34 5.59
CA TYR A 100 -7.88 5.10 6.34
C TYR A 100 -8.01 5.35 7.84
N LEU A 101 -8.14 6.62 8.27
CA LEU A 101 -8.24 6.99 9.66
C LEU A 101 -9.65 7.50 9.97
N ASP A 102 -10.17 7.13 11.13
CA ASP A 102 -11.38 7.71 11.68
C ASP A 102 -11.11 9.07 12.36
N GLU A 103 -12.17 9.70 12.89
CA GLU A 103 -12.09 10.97 13.60
C GLU A 103 -11.19 10.95 14.85
N ASN A 104 -10.90 9.77 15.40
CA ASN A 104 -10.04 9.57 16.56
C ASN A 104 -8.60 9.19 16.16
N GLY A 105 -8.30 9.16 14.86
CA GLY A 105 -6.99 8.77 14.34
C GLY A 105 -6.72 7.26 14.42
N LYS A 106 -7.75 6.43 14.60
CA LYS A 106 -7.64 4.97 14.55
C LYS A 106 -7.88 4.47 13.13
N LEU A 107 -7.35 3.30 12.81
CA LEU A 107 -7.60 2.66 11.52
C LEU A 107 -9.09 2.38 11.33
N GLY A 108 -9.69 3.06 10.36
CA GLY A 108 -11.07 2.90 9.95
C GLY A 108 -11.27 1.75 8.97
N MET A 109 -12.50 1.66 8.45
CA MET A 109 -12.84 0.71 7.41
C MET A 109 -12.20 1.09 6.07
N LYS A 110 -11.84 0.08 5.28
CA LYS A 110 -11.31 0.26 3.93
C LYS A 110 -12.48 0.20 2.94
N PRO A 111 -12.50 1.03 1.88
CA PRO A 111 -13.48 0.90 0.82
C PRO A 111 -13.47 -0.52 0.24
N GLU A 112 -14.62 -1.00 -0.24
CA GLU A 112 -14.74 -2.33 -0.88
C GLU A 112 -13.85 -2.46 -2.12
N SER A 113 -13.51 -1.33 -2.76
CA SER A 113 -12.61 -1.25 -3.89
C SER A 113 -11.12 -1.41 -3.52
N TRP A 114 -10.76 -1.41 -2.23
CA TRP A 114 -9.39 -1.64 -1.77
C TRP A 114 -9.07 -3.14 -1.79
N LEU A 115 -8.46 -3.62 -2.89
CA LEU A 115 -8.20 -5.05 -3.13
C LEU A 115 -6.73 -5.34 -3.54
N PRO A 116 -5.72 -4.89 -2.78
CA PRO A 116 -4.32 -5.13 -3.15
C PRO A 116 -3.90 -6.60 -3.09
N PHE A 117 -4.66 -7.46 -2.40
CA PHE A 117 -4.46 -8.90 -2.31
C PHE A 117 -5.58 -9.71 -2.98
N SER A 118 -6.40 -9.06 -3.82
CA SER A 118 -7.64 -9.61 -4.37
C SER A 118 -8.64 -10.03 -3.28
N ALA A 119 -9.64 -10.85 -3.61
CA ALA A 119 -10.66 -11.32 -2.69
C ALA A 119 -11.22 -12.71 -3.08
N GLY A 120 -12.06 -13.27 -2.21
CA GLY A 120 -12.79 -14.52 -2.47
C GLY A 120 -11.90 -15.77 -2.40
N ARG A 121 -12.30 -16.83 -3.11
CA ARG A 121 -11.65 -18.16 -3.06
C ARG A 121 -10.18 -18.16 -3.50
N ARG A 122 -9.74 -17.12 -4.19
CA ARG A 122 -8.38 -16.96 -4.73
C ARG A 122 -7.68 -15.72 -4.17
N VAL A 123 -8.12 -15.23 -3.00
CA VAL A 123 -7.38 -14.20 -2.25
C VAL A 123 -5.93 -14.65 -2.06
N CYS A 124 -5.00 -13.70 -2.11
CA CYS A 124 -3.58 -14.00 -1.97
C CYS A 124 -3.30 -14.71 -0.65
N LEU A 125 -2.86 -15.96 -0.73
CA LEU A 125 -2.49 -16.77 0.44
C LEU A 125 -1.38 -16.09 1.27
N GLY A 126 -0.51 -15.31 0.61
CA GLY A 126 0.59 -14.59 1.24
C GLY A 126 0.17 -13.35 2.04
N GLU A 127 -1.08 -12.89 1.96
CA GLU A 127 -1.54 -11.67 2.65
C GLU A 127 -1.25 -11.70 4.16
N VAL A 128 -1.47 -12.85 4.80
CA VAL A 128 -1.28 -13.06 6.23
C VAL A 128 0.20 -12.96 6.67
N VAL A 129 1.14 -13.11 5.73
CA VAL A 129 2.58 -12.95 5.96
C VAL A 129 3.04 -11.55 5.53
N ALA A 130 2.65 -11.15 4.33
CA ALA A 130 3.11 -9.92 3.69
C ALA A 130 2.75 -8.67 4.48
N LYS A 131 1.54 -8.57 5.04
CA LYS A 131 1.12 -7.39 5.81
C LYS A 131 1.96 -7.20 7.10
N PRO A 132 2.09 -8.20 8.00
CA PRO A 132 3.00 -8.14 9.13
C PRO A 132 4.45 -7.83 8.75
N GLU A 133 4.96 -8.44 7.68
CA GLU A 133 6.35 -8.26 7.24
C GLU A 133 6.59 -6.84 6.74
N LEU A 134 5.73 -6.32 5.86
CA LEU A 134 5.79 -4.94 5.38
C LEU A 134 5.72 -3.94 6.53
N HIS A 135 4.86 -4.19 7.52
CA HIS A 135 4.80 -3.38 8.74
C HIS A 135 6.14 -3.32 9.46
N LEU A 136 6.72 -4.47 9.79
CA LEU A 136 7.99 -4.53 10.53
C LEU A 136 9.12 -3.85 9.78
N ILE A 137 9.28 -4.18 8.49
CA ILE A 137 10.34 -3.63 7.65
C ILE A 137 10.18 -2.11 7.57
N PHE A 138 8.98 -1.64 7.25
CA PHE A 138 8.71 -0.22 7.10
C PHE A 138 8.91 0.55 8.40
N ALA A 139 8.30 0.10 9.49
CA ALA A 139 8.40 0.75 10.80
C ALA A 139 9.86 0.78 11.28
N THR A 140 10.62 -0.31 11.10
CA THR A 140 12.04 -0.37 11.48
C THR A 140 12.88 0.63 10.68
N ILE A 141 12.66 0.72 9.36
CA ILE A 141 13.37 1.67 8.52
C ILE A 141 13.02 3.10 8.91
N MET A 142 11.73 3.41 9.12
CA MET A 142 11.29 4.76 9.49
C MET A 142 11.77 5.16 10.89
N GLN A 143 11.80 4.23 11.85
CA GLN A 143 12.36 4.49 13.17
C GLN A 143 13.83 4.94 13.07
N ARG A 144 14.63 4.21 12.28
CA ARG A 144 16.09 4.39 12.29
C ARG A 144 16.60 5.44 11.31
N PHE A 145 15.89 5.66 10.20
CA PHE A 145 16.44 6.45 9.10
C PHE A 145 15.52 7.56 8.65
N LYS A 146 16.13 8.69 8.28
CA LYS A 146 15.55 9.74 7.47
C LYS A 146 15.94 9.50 6.03
N ILE A 147 14.94 9.35 5.16
CA ILE A 147 15.14 9.08 3.74
C ILE A 147 14.76 10.31 2.94
N THR A 148 15.66 10.79 2.10
CA THR A 148 15.44 11.96 1.25
C THR A 148 15.80 11.66 -0.21
N LEU A 149 15.33 12.51 -1.11
CA LEU A 149 15.76 12.51 -2.50
C LEU A 149 17.04 13.35 -2.64
N PRO A 150 17.99 12.95 -3.51
CA PRO A 150 19.10 13.83 -3.89
C PRO A 150 18.58 15.14 -4.47
N GLU A 151 19.32 16.23 -4.26
CA GLU A 151 18.95 17.55 -4.74
C GLU A 151 18.69 17.57 -6.26
N GLY A 152 17.63 18.25 -6.68
CA GLY A 152 17.25 18.34 -8.09
C GLY A 152 16.64 17.07 -8.68
N THR A 153 16.37 16.02 -7.88
CA THR A 153 15.71 14.80 -8.36
C THR A 153 14.21 14.81 -8.10
N ASN A 154 13.45 14.41 -9.12
CA ASN A 154 12.03 14.09 -9.01
C ASN A 154 11.82 12.71 -9.65
N PRO A 155 11.82 11.62 -8.86
CA PRO A 155 11.75 10.29 -9.43
C PRO A 155 10.41 10.12 -10.14
N GLU A 156 10.46 9.68 -11.39
CA GLU A 156 9.25 9.24 -12.07
C GLU A 156 8.73 8.00 -11.34
N LEU A 157 7.61 8.15 -10.63
CA LEU A 157 6.85 7.03 -10.06
C LEU A 157 6.10 6.23 -11.13
N LYS A 158 6.50 6.37 -12.41
CA LYS A 158 5.96 5.55 -13.49
C LYS A 158 6.18 4.09 -13.10
N LEU A 159 5.06 3.40 -12.95
CA LEU A 159 4.99 1.98 -12.70
C LEU A 159 5.44 1.26 -13.98
N GLY A 160 6.75 1.14 -14.16
CA GLY A 160 7.36 0.36 -15.24
C GLY A 160 7.71 -1.03 -14.72
N GLY A 161 7.21 -2.09 -15.33
CA GLY A 161 7.45 -3.45 -14.84
C GLY A 161 7.33 -4.52 -15.91
N SER A 162 7.63 -5.77 -15.54
CA SER A 162 7.31 -6.94 -16.36
C SER A 162 5.80 -6.98 -16.66
N SER A 163 5.36 -7.76 -17.64
CA SER A 163 3.94 -7.86 -18.03
C SER A 163 2.95 -8.18 -16.90
N SER A 164 3.42 -8.59 -15.70
CA SER A 164 2.59 -9.04 -14.58
C SER A 164 2.54 -8.09 -13.38
N ASN A 165 3.61 -7.35 -13.07
CA ASN A 165 3.71 -6.54 -11.84
C ASN A 165 4.26 -5.14 -12.11
N THR A 166 3.77 -4.15 -11.34
CA THR A 166 4.27 -2.79 -11.34
C THR A 166 5.46 -2.62 -10.38
N GLN A 167 6.46 -1.86 -10.80
CA GLN A 167 7.58 -1.44 -9.97
C GLN A 167 8.01 -0.03 -10.40
N PRO A 168 8.61 0.77 -9.51
CA PRO A 168 9.17 2.05 -9.92
C PRO A 168 10.40 1.83 -10.81
N ALA A 169 10.67 2.78 -11.71
CA ALA A 169 11.97 2.85 -12.38
C ALA A 169 13.10 3.01 -11.34
N PRO A 170 14.34 2.57 -11.62
CA PRO A 170 15.45 2.75 -10.69
C PRO A 170 15.64 4.23 -10.31
N PHE A 171 15.70 4.51 -9.01
CA PHE A 171 15.93 5.84 -8.46
C PHE A 171 16.91 5.80 -7.29
N LYS A 172 17.53 6.94 -7.00
CA LYS A 172 18.48 7.09 -5.88
C LYS A 172 17.78 7.75 -4.69
N ILE A 173 18.20 7.36 -3.49
CA ILE A 173 17.79 7.96 -2.23
C ILE A 173 19.03 8.23 -1.37
N ILE A 174 18.90 9.19 -0.46
CA ILE A 174 19.86 9.43 0.62
C ILE A 174 19.23 8.89 1.91
N VAL A 175 20.02 8.18 2.71
CA VAL A 175 19.58 7.54 3.96
C VAL A 175 20.49 8.02 5.08
N GLU A 176 19.92 8.70 6.07
CA GLU A 176 20.62 9.29 7.21
C GLU A 176 20.12 8.65 8.51
N ASP A 177 21.00 8.30 9.45
CA ASP A 177 20.63 7.70 10.74
C ASP A 177 20.03 8.77 11.68
N ARG A 178 18.84 8.51 12.24
CA ARG A 178 18.08 9.40 13.14
C ARG A 178 18.38 9.22 14.62
N ILE A 179 19.00 8.10 15.00
CA ILE A 179 19.17 7.68 16.39
C ILE A 179 20.60 7.97 16.86
N ASN A 180 21.57 7.97 15.95
CA ASN A 180 22.99 8.22 16.24
C ASN A 180 23.46 9.66 15.90
N THR A 181 22.52 10.58 15.63
CA THR A 181 22.77 12.02 15.47
C THR A 181 22.02 12.81 16.53
#